data_AF-A0A1Y4J305-F1
#
_entry.id   AF-A0A1Y4J305-F1
#
_cell.length_a   1.000
_cell.length_b   1.000
_cell.length_c   1.000
_cell.angle_alpha   90.00
_cell.angle_beta   90.00
_cell.angle_gamma   90.00
#
_symmetry.space_group_name_H-M   'P 1'
#
loop_
_entity.id
_entity.type
_entity.pdbx_description
1 polymer ?
#
loop_
_entity_poly.entity_id
_entity_poly.type
_entity_poly.pdbx_seq_one_letter_code
_entity_poly.pdbx_strand_id
1 'polypeptide(L)'
;MMERHNVPPIRSGALTLLLALAAICLAVLAVLSLTTAQADLSLAQKSLDRFSQDAALENEGQQWLAQLDAALAAGQDTAALGQTGEDGAVTVTLTGQAGRTLTIAALPTPQGPGRYTLTRWQYGQERDFDQGPQLWDGSF
;
A
#
# COMPACT_ATOMS: atom_id res chain seq x y z
N MET A 1 55.62 3.73 57.89
CA MET A 1 54.27 3.34 58.33
C MET A 1 53.43 3.18 57.06
N MET A 2 53.19 1.94 56.61
CA MET A 2 52.59 1.66 55.29
C MET A 2 51.22 1.02 55.54
N GLU A 3 50.17 1.81 55.35
CA GLU A 3 48.78 1.43 55.56
C GLU A 3 48.39 0.39 54.49
N ARG A 4 48.24 -0.88 54.91
CA ARG A 4 47.73 -1.93 54.02
C ARG A 4 46.22 -1.78 53.92
N HIS A 5 45.76 -1.20 52.82
CA HIS A 5 44.34 -1.21 52.46
C HIS A 5 43.86 -2.67 52.33
N ASN A 6 42.97 -3.08 53.22
CA ASN A 6 42.32 -4.37 53.18
C ASN A 6 41.18 -4.30 52.15
N VAL A 7 41.41 -4.82 50.95
CA VAL A 7 40.36 -4.94 49.93
C VAL A 7 39.50 -6.15 50.31
N PRO A 8 38.20 -5.99 50.63
CA PRO A 8 37.36 -7.13 50.97
C PRO A 8 37.29 -8.08 49.77
N PRO A 9 37.35 -9.41 49.98
CA PRO A 9 37.32 -10.37 48.89
C PRO A 9 35.99 -10.26 48.15
N ILE A 10 36.04 -9.82 46.90
CA ILE A 10 34.87 -9.84 46.01
C ILE A 10 34.37 -11.29 45.94
N ARG A 11 33.11 -11.53 46.34
CA ARG A 11 32.43 -12.82 46.11
C ARG A 11 32.23 -12.99 44.61
N SER A 12 33.26 -13.50 43.94
CA SER A 12 33.33 -13.69 42.48
C SER A 12 32.07 -14.33 41.89
N GLY A 13 31.48 -15.31 42.59
CA GLY A 13 30.26 -15.99 42.14
C GLY A 13 29.04 -15.07 41.94
N ALA A 14 28.84 -14.05 42.79
CA ALA A 14 27.70 -13.15 42.65
C ALA A 14 27.87 -12.18 41.47
N LEU A 15 29.09 -11.68 41.27
CA LEU A 15 29.41 -10.80 40.13
C LEU A 15 29.30 -11.56 38.81
N THR A 16 29.80 -12.80 38.74
CA THR A 16 29.67 -13.64 37.54
C THR A 16 28.21 -13.94 37.22
N LEU A 17 27.36 -14.18 38.22
CA LEU A 17 25.93 -14.38 38.01
C LEU A 17 25.25 -13.14 37.41
N LEU A 18 25.54 -11.95 37.95
CA LEU A 18 24.98 -10.69 37.42
C LEU A 18 25.41 -10.44 35.98
N LEU A 19 26.70 -10.69 35.67
CA LEU A 19 27.21 -10.57 34.30
C LEU A 19 26.54 -11.56 33.35
N ALA A 20 26.38 -12.82 33.77
CA ALA A 20 25.70 -13.83 32.97
C ALA A 20 24.23 -13.47 32.72
N LEU A 21 23.50 -13.01 33.74
CA LEU A 21 22.13 -12.54 33.61
C LEU A 21 22.04 -11.35 32.65
N ALA A 22 22.90 -10.35 32.83
CA ALA A 22 22.95 -9.19 31.96
C ALA A 22 23.25 -9.58 30.51
N ALA A 23 24.20 -10.51 30.28
CA ALA A 23 24.52 -11.01 28.95
C ALA A 23 23.34 -11.73 28.29
N ILE A 24 22.61 -12.57 29.05
CA ILE A 24 21.40 -13.24 28.55
C ILE A 24 20.31 -12.21 28.22
N CYS A 25 20.08 -11.22 29.09
CA CYS A 25 19.12 -10.15 28.83
C CYS A 25 19.47 -9.36 27.56
N LEU A 26 20.73 -8.99 27.38
CA LEU A 26 21.20 -8.30 26.18
C LEU A 26 21.04 -9.18 24.93
N ALA A 27 21.31 -10.47 25.02
CA ALA A 27 21.11 -11.41 23.92
C ALA A 27 19.63 -11.48 23.52
N VAL A 28 18.72 -11.60 24.50
CA VAL A 28 17.26 -11.62 24.23
C VAL A 28 16.79 -10.31 23.61
N LEU A 29 17.23 -9.16 24.16
CA LEU A 29 16.90 -7.85 23.61
C LEU A 29 17.40 -7.70 22.17
N ALA A 30 18.63 -8.12 21.87
CA ALA A 30 19.19 -8.07 20.53
C ALA A 30 18.38 -8.92 19.53
N VAL A 31 18.01 -10.15 19.91
CA VAL A 31 17.18 -11.02 19.07
C VAL A 31 15.81 -10.42 18.83
N LEU A 32 15.19 -9.84 19.87
CA LEU A 32 13.89 -9.19 19.75
C LEU A 32 13.96 -7.98 18.81
N SER A 33 14.96 -7.09 18.98
CA SER A 33 15.19 -5.95 18.09
C SER A 33 15.41 -6.37 16.64
N LEU A 34 16.19 -7.43 16.39
CA LEU A 34 16.41 -7.95 15.04
C LEU A 34 15.11 -8.49 14.42
N THR A 35 14.30 -9.19 15.21
CA THR A 35 13.01 -9.74 14.74
C THR A 35 12.04 -8.62 14.38
N THR A 36 11.95 -7.59 15.22
CA THR A 36 11.13 -6.40 14.94
C THR A 36 11.60 -5.69 13.66
N ALA A 37 12.91 -5.47 13.50
CA ALA A 37 13.44 -4.82 12.29
C ALA A 37 13.14 -5.60 11.00
N GLN A 38 13.16 -6.94 11.05
CA GLN A 38 12.77 -7.77 9.90
C GLN A 38 11.27 -7.68 9.60
N ALA A 39 10.42 -7.65 10.64
CA ALA A 39 8.99 -7.46 10.46
C ALA A 39 8.69 -6.10 9.82
N ASP A 40 9.35 -5.04 10.30
CA ASP A 40 9.23 -3.68 9.75
C ASP A 40 9.68 -3.62 8.29
N LEU A 41 10.80 -4.28 7.94
CA LEU A 41 11.28 -4.38 6.56
C LEU A 41 10.25 -5.07 5.66
N SER A 42 9.69 -6.21 6.10
CA SER A 42 8.67 -6.93 5.35
C SER A 42 7.41 -6.07 5.13
N LEU A 43 6.99 -5.29 6.13
CA LEU A 43 5.86 -4.37 6.00
C LEU A 43 6.16 -3.19 5.05
N ALA A 44 7.39 -2.65 5.13
CA ALA A 44 7.85 -1.58 4.24
C ALA A 44 7.90 -2.04 2.78
N GLN A 45 8.40 -3.24 2.52
CA GLN A 45 8.43 -3.84 1.18
C GLN A 45 7.01 -4.02 0.62
N LYS A 46 6.09 -4.60 1.39
CA LYS A 46 4.69 -4.73 0.97
C LYS A 46 4.03 -3.38 0.70
N SER A 47 4.36 -2.36 1.48
CA SER A 47 3.87 -0.99 1.27
C SER A 47 4.44 -0.40 -0.02
N LEU A 48 5.74 -0.56 -0.26
CA LEU A 48 6.40 -0.11 -1.48
C LEU A 48 5.82 -0.77 -2.73
N ASP A 49 5.57 -2.08 -2.68
CA ASP A 49 4.96 -2.80 -3.80
C ASP A 49 3.58 -2.24 -4.14
N ARG A 50 2.73 -1.99 -3.12
CA ARG A 50 1.41 -1.37 -3.31
C ARG A 50 1.51 0.03 -3.88
N PHE A 51 2.37 0.88 -3.32
CA PHE A 51 2.56 2.24 -3.82
C PHE A 51 3.06 2.25 -5.26
N SER A 52 3.97 1.33 -5.61
CA SER A 52 4.50 1.22 -6.97
C SER A 52 3.41 0.82 -7.97
N GLN A 53 2.52 -0.11 -7.58
CA GLN A 53 1.38 -0.52 -8.40
C GLN A 53 0.36 0.62 -8.56
N ASP A 54 0.02 1.31 -7.48
CA ASP A 54 -0.91 2.44 -7.52
C ASP A 54 -0.33 3.60 -8.34
N ALA A 55 0.97 3.88 -8.22
CA ALA A 55 1.64 4.92 -9.01
C ALA A 55 1.67 4.61 -10.52
N ALA A 56 1.82 3.33 -10.90
CA ALA A 56 1.74 2.92 -12.30
C ALA A 56 0.32 3.17 -12.86
N LEU A 57 -0.72 2.76 -12.11
CA LEU A 57 -2.11 3.01 -12.47
C LEU A 57 -2.44 4.50 -12.52
N GLU A 58 -1.92 5.30 -11.59
CA GLU A 58 -2.08 6.75 -11.59
C GLU A 58 -1.51 7.34 -12.89
N ASN A 59 -0.30 6.94 -13.28
CA ASN A 59 0.32 7.42 -14.52
C ASN A 59 -0.52 7.05 -15.75
N GLU A 60 -0.98 5.80 -15.85
CA GLU A 60 -1.89 5.39 -16.94
C GLU A 60 -3.20 6.18 -16.93
N GLY A 61 -3.76 6.45 -15.75
CA GLY A 61 -4.94 7.27 -15.59
C GLY A 61 -4.73 8.71 -16.06
N GLN A 62 -3.60 9.32 -15.72
CA GLN A 62 -3.24 10.67 -16.19
C GLN A 62 -3.03 10.70 -17.71
N GLN A 63 -2.45 9.64 -18.29
CA GLN A 63 -2.33 9.51 -19.75
C GLN A 63 -3.69 9.36 -20.44
N TRP A 64 -4.62 8.65 -19.82
CA TRP A 64 -5.99 8.55 -20.32
C TRP A 64 -6.70 9.91 -20.28
N LEU A 65 -6.54 10.69 -19.20
CA LEU A 65 -7.07 12.05 -19.13
C LEU A 65 -6.48 12.95 -20.23
N ALA A 66 -5.18 12.87 -20.48
CA ALA A 66 -4.55 13.64 -21.56
C ALA A 66 -5.13 13.28 -22.95
N GLN A 67 -5.47 12.00 -23.18
CA GLN A 67 -6.14 11.57 -24.42
C GLN A 67 -7.58 12.09 -24.49
N LEU A 68 -8.30 12.10 -23.38
CA LEU A 68 -9.65 12.66 -23.28
C LEU A 68 -9.63 14.17 -23.56
N ASP A 69 -8.70 14.91 -22.95
CA ASP A 69 -8.49 16.34 -23.17
C ASP A 69 -8.29 16.63 -24.67
N ALA A 70 -7.39 15.87 -25.32
CA ALA A 70 -7.09 16.03 -26.73
C ALA A 70 -8.30 15.72 -27.62
N ALA A 71 -9.03 14.64 -27.34
CA ALA A 71 -10.23 14.25 -28.08
C ALA A 71 -11.34 15.32 -27.95
N LEU A 72 -11.59 15.80 -26.74
CA LEU A 72 -12.61 16.84 -26.49
C LEU A 72 -12.22 18.19 -27.10
N ALA A 73 -10.94 18.55 -27.08
CA ALA A 73 -10.45 19.78 -27.73
C ALA A 73 -10.56 19.73 -29.26
N ALA A 74 -10.33 18.55 -29.85
CA ALA A 74 -10.46 18.31 -31.28
C ALA A 74 -11.92 18.04 -31.72
N GLY A 75 -12.88 17.96 -30.79
CA GLY A 75 -14.27 17.61 -31.08
C GLY A 75 -14.43 16.17 -31.62
N GLN A 76 -13.50 15.29 -31.29
CA GLN A 76 -13.51 13.88 -31.68
C GLN A 76 -14.44 13.07 -30.77
N ASP A 77 -14.94 11.96 -31.31
CA ASP A 77 -15.71 10.99 -30.53
C ASP A 77 -14.82 10.32 -29.47
N THR A 78 -15.29 10.32 -28.23
CA THR A 78 -14.61 9.74 -27.06
C THR A 78 -14.94 8.26 -26.85
N ALA A 79 -15.80 7.65 -27.69
CA ALA A 79 -16.17 6.24 -27.59
C ALA A 79 -14.96 5.27 -27.66
N ALA A 80 -13.86 5.68 -28.29
CA ALA A 80 -12.63 4.90 -28.34
C ALA A 80 -11.86 4.87 -27.00
N LEU A 81 -12.15 5.80 -26.08
CA LEU A 81 -11.44 5.95 -24.81
C LEU A 81 -12.09 5.16 -23.67
N GLY A 82 -13.32 4.68 -23.84
CA GLY A 82 -14.02 3.97 -22.78
C GLY A 82 -15.51 3.77 -23.09
N GLN A 83 -16.23 3.27 -22.11
CA GLN A 83 -17.67 3.07 -22.21
C GLN A 83 -18.38 4.36 -21.84
N THR A 84 -19.31 4.82 -22.68
CA THR A 84 -20.18 5.95 -22.36
C THR A 84 -21.38 5.44 -21.58
N GLY A 85 -21.52 5.89 -20.33
CA GLY A 85 -22.69 5.60 -19.49
C GLY A 85 -23.95 6.30 -19.97
N GLU A 86 -25.11 5.91 -19.43
CA GLU A 86 -26.41 6.56 -19.72
C GLU A 86 -26.43 8.04 -19.33
N ASP A 87 -25.61 8.43 -18.36
CA ASP A 87 -25.37 9.79 -17.91
C ASP A 87 -24.43 10.58 -18.83
N GLY A 88 -23.89 9.96 -19.87
CA GLY A 88 -22.94 10.56 -20.81
C GLY A 88 -21.49 10.59 -20.32
N ALA A 89 -21.20 9.98 -19.16
CA ALA A 89 -19.84 9.91 -18.64
C ALA A 89 -19.02 8.85 -19.39
N VAL A 90 -17.81 9.21 -19.82
CA VAL A 90 -16.84 8.27 -20.38
C VAL A 90 -16.13 7.59 -19.22
N THR A 91 -16.27 6.27 -19.14
CA THR A 91 -15.72 5.45 -18.06
C THR A 91 -14.70 4.46 -18.60
N VAL A 92 -13.57 4.37 -17.93
CA VAL A 92 -12.54 3.36 -18.17
C VAL A 92 -12.17 2.68 -16.86
N THR A 93 -11.89 1.37 -16.92
CA THR A 93 -11.26 0.64 -15.84
C THR A 93 -9.91 0.17 -16.33
N LEU A 94 -8.86 0.72 -15.74
CA LEU A 94 -7.48 0.32 -15.98
C LEU A 94 -7.16 -0.83 -15.03
N THR A 95 -6.53 -1.88 -15.54
CA THR A 95 -6.11 -3.05 -14.76
C THR A 95 -4.59 -3.12 -14.77
N GLY A 96 -4.02 -2.98 -13.58
CA GLY A 96 -2.60 -3.07 -13.31
C GLY A 96 -2.22 -4.47 -12.85
N GLN A 97 -1.05 -4.57 -12.22
CA GLN A 97 -0.53 -5.83 -11.71
C GLN A 97 -1.36 -6.34 -10.52
N ALA A 98 -1.31 -7.66 -10.27
CA ALA A 98 -1.95 -8.32 -9.13
C ALA A 98 -3.46 -8.02 -8.97
N GLY A 99 -4.15 -7.79 -10.10
CA GLY A 99 -5.57 -7.46 -10.14
C GLY A 99 -5.89 -6.07 -9.57
N ARG A 100 -4.90 -5.21 -9.34
CA ARG A 100 -5.17 -3.83 -8.91
C ARG A 100 -5.83 -3.07 -10.05
N THR A 101 -6.88 -2.31 -9.77
CA THR A 101 -7.59 -1.55 -10.81
C THR A 101 -7.72 -0.08 -10.45
N LEU A 102 -7.91 0.77 -11.46
CA LEU A 102 -8.28 2.17 -11.33
C LEU A 102 -9.46 2.45 -12.25
N THR A 103 -10.61 2.79 -11.67
CA THR A 103 -11.80 3.19 -12.41
C THR A 103 -11.89 4.70 -12.46
N ILE A 104 -11.95 5.24 -13.67
CA ILE A 104 -12.01 6.68 -13.96
C ILE A 104 -13.31 6.95 -14.71
N ALA A 105 -14.05 7.97 -14.30
CA ALA A 105 -15.23 8.44 -15.02
C ALA A 105 -15.19 9.96 -15.16
N ALA A 106 -15.37 10.44 -16.39
CA ALA A 106 -15.36 11.84 -16.73
C ALA A 106 -16.63 12.20 -17.50
N LEU A 107 -17.37 13.20 -17.01
CA LEU A 107 -18.58 13.70 -17.64
C LEU A 107 -18.27 14.97 -18.45
N PRO A 108 -18.35 14.93 -19.80
CA PRO A 108 -18.18 16.12 -20.62
C PRO A 108 -19.22 17.18 -20.27
N THR A 109 -18.80 18.43 -20.11
CA THR A 109 -19.70 19.54 -19.78
C THR A 109 -20.00 20.38 -21.02
N PRO A 110 -21.24 20.85 -21.20
CA PRO A 110 -21.61 21.69 -22.34
C PRO A 110 -21.09 23.13 -22.25
N GLN A 111 -20.42 23.51 -21.15
CA GLN A 111 -20.00 24.90 -20.87
C GLN A 111 -18.71 25.35 -21.60
N GLY A 112 -18.18 24.55 -22.50
CA GLY A 112 -17.08 24.93 -23.40
C GLY A 112 -16.34 23.71 -23.97
N PRO A 113 -15.66 23.86 -25.12
CA PRO A 113 -14.86 22.79 -25.70
C PRO A 113 -13.75 22.34 -24.73
N GLY A 114 -13.52 21.03 -24.61
CA GLY A 114 -12.46 20.49 -23.77
C GLY A 114 -12.74 20.47 -22.26
N ARG A 115 -13.97 20.78 -21.79
CA ARG A 115 -14.27 20.80 -20.34
C ARG A 115 -15.08 19.58 -19.92
N TYR A 116 -14.64 18.89 -18.88
CA TYR A 116 -15.35 17.79 -18.22
C TYR A 116 -15.21 17.90 -16.71
N THR A 117 -16.06 17.15 -16.01
CA THR A 117 -15.98 16.95 -14.56
C THR A 117 -15.60 15.51 -14.29
N LEU A 118 -14.53 15.29 -13.51
CA LEU A 118 -14.21 13.96 -13.01
C LEU A 118 -15.22 13.57 -11.93
N THR A 119 -16.00 12.53 -12.21
CA THR A 119 -17.01 12.00 -11.29
C THR A 119 -16.49 10.80 -10.52
N ARG A 120 -15.43 10.13 -11.01
CA ARG A 120 -14.82 8.99 -10.34
C ARG A 120 -13.31 8.93 -10.56
N TRP A 121 -12.58 8.73 -9.47
CA TRP A 121 -11.18 8.32 -9.44
C TRP A 121 -11.02 7.31 -8.31
N GLN A 122 -11.19 6.03 -8.61
CA GLN A 122 -11.31 5.01 -7.58
C GLN A 122 -10.41 3.82 -7.85
N TYR A 123 -9.49 3.59 -6.92
CA TYR A 123 -8.71 2.37 -6.89
C TYR A 123 -9.56 1.19 -6.44
N GLY A 124 -9.42 0.07 -7.12
CA GLY A 124 -10.08 -1.20 -6.84
C GLY A 124 -9.10 -2.36 -6.80
N GLN A 125 -9.63 -3.53 -6.50
CA GLN A 125 -8.92 -4.79 -6.67
C GLN A 125 -9.91 -5.77 -7.27
N GLU A 126 -9.57 -6.24 -8.47
CA GLU A 126 -10.17 -7.40 -9.09
C GLU A 126 -9.96 -8.58 -8.15
N ARG A 127 -11.04 -8.94 -7.48
CA ARG A 127 -11.10 -10.12 -6.65
C ARG A 127 -11.81 -11.17 -7.46
N ASP A 128 -11.09 -12.23 -7.77
CA ASP A 128 -11.72 -13.48 -8.12
C ASP A 128 -12.41 -13.98 -6.85
N PHE A 129 -13.70 -13.69 -6.74
CA PHE A 129 -14.52 -14.33 -5.74
C PHE A 129 -14.69 -15.77 -6.20
N ASP A 130 -13.83 -16.64 -5.70
CA ASP A 130 -14.14 -18.07 -5.70
C ASP A 130 -15.57 -18.20 -5.18
N GLN A 131 -16.46 -18.81 -5.97
CA GLN A 131 -17.81 -19.12 -5.53
C GLN A 131 -17.70 -20.22 -4.46
N GLY A 132 -17.29 -19.81 -3.27
CA GLY A 132 -17.20 -20.66 -2.10
C GLY A 132 -18.56 -21.30 -1.84
N PRO A 133 -18.58 -22.38 -1.05
CA PRO A 133 -19.83 -23.08 -0.72
C PRO A 133 -20.87 -22.07 -0.25
N GLN A 134 -22.08 -22.13 -0.81
CA GLN A 134 -23.15 -21.20 -0.51
C GLN A 134 -23.54 -21.33 0.98
N LEU A 135 -22.97 -20.45 1.82
CA LEU A 135 -23.10 -20.50 3.28
C LEU A 135 -24.46 -20.03 3.80
N TRP A 136 -25.30 -19.47 2.94
CA TRP A 136 -26.63 -18.97 3.28
C TRP A 136 -27.61 -19.22 2.14
N ASP A 137 -28.81 -19.69 2.49
CA ASP A 137 -29.89 -20.06 1.57
C ASP A 137 -31.01 -19.02 1.47
N GLY A 138 -30.90 -17.89 2.18
CA GLY A 138 -31.87 -16.80 2.10
C GLY A 138 -33.15 -17.01 2.91
N SER A 139 -33.24 -18.04 3.76
CA SER A 139 -34.39 -18.23 4.64
C SER A 139 -34.27 -17.41 5.94
N PHE A 140 -35.39 -16.82 6.39
CA PHE A 140 -35.57 -16.14 7.68
C PHE A 140 -36.59 -16.89 8.54
#